data_AF-A0AAD4VEX4-F1
#
_entry.id   AF-A0AAD4VEX4-F1
#
_cell.length_a   1.000
_cell.length_b   1.000
_cell.length_c   1.000
_cell.angle_alpha   90.00
_cell.angle_beta   90.00
_cell.angle_gamma   90.00
#
_symmetry.space_group_name_H-M   'P 1'
#
loop_
_entity.id
_entity.type
_entity.pdbx_description
1 polymer ?
#
loop_
_entity_poly.entity_id
_entity_poly.type
_entity_poly.pdbx_seq_one_letter_code
_entity_poly.pdbx_strand_id
1 'polypeptide(L)'
;MDKSWMHANRRSKAYELGVEGFLNFAVENLGNTTHIHCPCNIGSDPYEFANVIRDGDQPLYPGCRKYMKLSALVKLYNLKVKHGMSDVCFTELLILQGDFLTEGSTMPSSMYEAKKTLSTLGMS
;
A
#
# COMPACT_ATOMS: atom_id res chain seq x y z
N MET A 1 -1.23 6.06 17.65
CA MET A 1 -0.17 6.50 16.71
C MET A 1 -0.38 7.97 16.38
N ASP A 2 0.70 8.73 16.20
CA ASP A 2 0.65 10.06 15.60
C ASP A 2 0.03 10.00 14.18
N LYS A 3 -0.91 10.90 13.90
CA LYS A 3 -1.64 10.99 12.63
C LYS A 3 -1.28 12.25 11.81
N SER A 4 -0.35 13.07 12.31
CA SER A 4 0.07 14.32 11.66
C SER A 4 0.50 14.11 10.20
N TRP A 5 1.14 12.98 9.92
CA TRP A 5 1.62 12.60 8.59
C TRP A 5 0.51 12.47 7.54
N MET A 6 -0.74 12.19 7.93
CA MET A 6 -1.86 12.04 6.98
C MET A 6 -2.16 13.35 6.23
N HIS A 7 -1.82 14.48 6.84
CA HIS A 7 -1.99 15.82 6.27
C HIS A 7 -0.69 16.37 5.65
N ALA A 8 0.42 15.64 5.77
CA ALA A 8 1.67 16.03 5.15
C ALA A 8 1.58 15.88 3.63
N ASN A 9 2.37 16.69 2.91
CA ASN A 9 2.47 16.56 1.46
C ASN A 9 2.89 15.11 1.11
N ARG A 10 2.16 14.44 0.20
CA ARG A 10 2.43 13.06 -0.22
C ARG A 10 3.84 12.84 -0.80
N ARG A 11 4.52 13.92 -1.21
CA ARG A 11 5.90 13.93 -1.72
C ARG A 11 6.96 14.14 -0.63
N SER A 12 6.55 14.42 0.61
CA SER A 12 7.45 14.70 1.73
C SER A 12 7.94 13.42 2.40
N LYS A 13 9.13 13.48 3.00
CA LYS A 13 9.67 12.37 3.78
C LYS A 13 8.81 12.08 5.02
N ALA A 14 8.16 13.09 5.59
CA ALA A 14 7.24 12.94 6.70
C ALA A 14 6.04 12.05 6.35
N TYR A 15 5.44 12.22 5.16
CA TYR A 15 4.38 11.33 4.68
C TYR A 15 4.88 9.90 4.50
N GLU A 16 6.03 9.73 3.84
CA GLU A 16 6.61 8.40 3.60
C GLU A 16 6.89 7.64 4.90
N LEU A 17 7.54 8.27 5.88
CA LEU A 17 7.84 7.67 7.18
C LEU A 17 6.57 7.42 8.00
N GLY A 18 5.59 8.32 7.92
CA GLY A 18 4.31 8.16 8.60
C GLY A 18 3.52 6.96 8.07
N VAL A 19 3.46 6.78 6.75
CA VAL A 19 2.83 5.60 6.14
C VAL A 19 3.59 4.33 6.52
N GLU A 20 4.92 4.31 6.44
CA GLU A 20 5.72 3.13 6.79
C GLU A 20 5.54 2.74 8.28
N GLY A 21 5.55 3.72 9.18
CA GLY A 21 5.23 3.51 10.59
C GLY A 21 3.81 2.97 10.78
N PHE A 22 2.85 3.50 10.03
CA PHE A 22 1.46 3.01 10.06
C PHE A 22 1.33 1.56 9.60
N LEU A 23 1.95 1.19 8.49
CA LEU A 23 1.91 -0.17 7.98
C LEU A 23 2.52 -1.16 8.99
N ASN A 24 3.68 -0.84 9.58
CA ASN A 24 4.32 -1.68 10.58
C ASN A 24 3.43 -1.87 11.81
N PHE A 25 2.86 -0.79 12.35
CA PHE A 25 1.92 -0.88 13.47
C PHE A 25 0.69 -1.72 13.13
N ALA A 26 0.11 -1.55 11.94
CA ALA A 26 -1.05 -2.32 11.52
C ALA A 26 -0.71 -3.82 11.49
N VAL A 27 0.45 -4.19 10.93
CA VAL A 27 0.94 -5.56 10.90
C VAL A 27 1.14 -6.15 12.29
N GLU A 28 1.83 -5.45 13.19
CA GLU A 28 2.09 -5.90 14.56
C GLU A 28 0.79 -6.15 15.36
N ASN A 29 -0.27 -5.41 15.03
CA ASN A 29 -1.54 -5.50 15.75
C ASN A 29 -2.55 -6.47 15.11
N LEU A 30 -2.26 -7.04 13.92
CA LEU A 30 -3.14 -8.03 13.27
C LEU A 30 -3.34 -9.30 14.11
N GLY A 31 -2.39 -9.67 14.96
CA GLY A 31 -2.46 -10.87 15.80
C GLY A 31 -3.28 -10.70 17.09
N ASN A 32 -3.52 -9.46 17.52
CA ASN A 32 -4.08 -9.14 18.84
C ASN A 32 -5.54 -8.64 18.79
N THR A 33 -6.03 -8.25 17.61
CA THR A 33 -7.39 -7.73 17.45
C THR A 33 -7.97 -8.10 16.08
N THR A 34 -9.26 -8.45 16.05
CA THR A 34 -10.04 -8.65 14.82
C THR A 34 -10.46 -7.33 14.15
N HIS A 35 -10.18 -6.19 14.79
CA HIS A 35 -10.64 -4.87 14.36
C HIS A 35 -9.49 -3.86 14.34
N ILE A 36 -8.81 -3.75 13.19
CA ILE A 36 -7.94 -2.61 12.90
C ILE A 36 -8.75 -1.63 12.05
N HIS A 37 -8.95 -0.42 12.58
CA HIS A 37 -9.67 0.63 11.86
C HIS A 37 -8.72 1.48 11.02
N CYS A 38 -9.17 1.89 9.83
CA CYS A 38 -8.46 2.88 9.01
C CYS A 38 -8.18 4.14 9.85
N PRO A 39 -6.96 4.72 9.79
CA PRO A 39 -6.63 5.99 10.45
C PRO A 39 -7.57 7.13 10.06
N CYS A 40 -8.09 7.05 8.84
CA CYS A 40 -9.04 7.96 8.21
C CYS A 40 -10.46 7.89 8.79
N ASN A 41 -10.86 6.76 9.39
CA ASN A 41 -12.22 6.48 9.84
C ASN A 41 -13.32 6.64 8.75
N ILE A 42 -12.93 6.55 7.46
CA ILE A 42 -13.85 6.69 6.33
C ILE A 42 -14.29 5.29 5.89
N GLY A 43 -15.43 4.82 6.41
CA GLY A 43 -16.35 3.85 5.77
C GLY A 43 -15.84 2.47 5.34
N SER A 44 -14.55 2.15 5.43
CA SER A 44 -14.01 0.84 5.07
C SER A 44 -14.34 -0.17 6.16
N ASP A 45 -14.88 -1.31 5.76
CA ASP A 45 -15.16 -2.42 6.67
C ASP A 45 -13.84 -2.85 7.37
N PRO A 46 -13.81 -2.96 8.71
CA PRO A 46 -12.58 -3.32 9.45
C PRO A 46 -11.99 -4.68 9.05
N TYR A 47 -12.81 -5.62 8.58
CA TYR A 47 -12.32 -6.92 8.09
C TYR A 47 -11.69 -6.78 6.71
N GLU A 48 -12.29 -5.98 5.81
CA GLU A 48 -11.68 -5.68 4.51
C GLU A 48 -10.34 -4.97 4.68
N PHE A 49 -10.26 -4.03 5.62
CA PHE A 49 -9.00 -3.38 5.99
C PHE A 49 -7.96 -4.39 6.49
N ALA A 50 -8.31 -5.23 7.46
CA ALA A 50 -7.41 -6.23 8.02
C ALA A 50 -6.91 -7.24 6.96
N ASN A 51 -7.75 -7.62 6.00
CA ASN A 51 -7.36 -8.49 4.90
C ASN A 51 -6.32 -7.83 3.98
N VAL A 52 -6.52 -6.55 3.64
CA VAL A 52 -5.53 -5.80 2.84
C VAL A 52 -4.18 -5.70 3.54
N ILE A 53 -4.16 -5.47 4.86
CA ILE A 53 -2.89 -5.45 5.60
C ILE A 53 -2.24 -6.84 5.59
N ARG A 54 -3.01 -7.92 5.81
CA ARG A 54 -2.49 -9.29 5.85
C ARG A 54 -1.90 -9.76 4.53
N ASP A 55 -2.61 -9.50 3.42
CA ASP A 55 -2.12 -9.82 2.08
C ASP A 55 -0.94 -8.93 1.71
N GLY A 56 -0.99 -7.68 2.17
CA GLY A 56 0.04 -6.67 2.00
C GLY A 56 1.35 -6.98 2.73
N ASP A 57 1.26 -7.71 3.84
CA ASP A 57 2.36 -8.17 4.70
C ASP A 57 3.08 -9.41 4.15
N GLN A 58 2.88 -9.72 2.88
CA GLN A 58 3.62 -10.78 2.19
C GLN A 58 4.83 -10.20 1.45
N PRO A 59 5.91 -10.98 1.26
CA PRO A 59 7.01 -10.64 0.38
C PRO A 59 6.51 -10.23 -1.01
N LEU A 60 7.16 -9.24 -1.63
CA LEU A 60 6.80 -8.77 -2.98
C LEU A 60 6.80 -9.91 -4.02
N TYR A 61 7.75 -10.83 -3.87
CA TYR A 61 7.88 -12.10 -4.58
C TYR A 61 8.55 -13.13 -3.65
N PRO A 62 8.48 -14.45 -3.93
CA PRO A 62 9.09 -15.46 -3.07
C PRO A 62 10.58 -15.20 -2.80
N GLY A 63 10.96 -15.17 -1.51
CA GLY A 63 12.33 -14.88 -1.09
C GLY A 63 12.71 -13.40 -1.04
N CYS A 64 11.82 -12.46 -1.42
CA CYS A 64 12.07 -11.03 -1.26
C CYS A 64 12.12 -10.66 0.23
N ARG A 65 13.29 -10.23 0.73
CA ARG A 65 13.47 -9.78 2.13
C ARG A 65 13.46 -8.27 2.29
N LYS A 66 13.52 -7.53 1.19
CA LYS A 66 13.69 -6.07 1.19
C LYS A 66 12.36 -5.32 1.14
N TYR A 67 11.37 -5.87 0.43
CA TYR A 67 10.10 -5.20 0.20
C TYR A 67 8.93 -6.16 0.38
N MET A 68 7.90 -5.64 1.07
CA MET A 68 6.58 -6.27 1.19
C MET A 68 5.65 -5.67 0.15
N LYS A 69 4.65 -6.42 -0.30
CA LYS A 69 3.73 -6.01 -1.39
C LYS A 69 3.15 -4.61 -1.15
N LEU A 70 2.64 -4.36 0.05
CA LEU A 70 1.99 -3.09 0.37
C LEU A 70 2.98 -1.92 0.43
N SER A 71 4.13 -2.14 1.07
CA SER A 71 5.20 -1.14 1.12
C SER A 71 5.70 -0.75 -0.29
N ALA A 72 5.76 -1.71 -1.21
CA ALA A 72 6.15 -1.49 -2.59
C ALA A 72 5.06 -0.70 -3.35
N LEU A 73 3.79 -1.11 -3.24
CA LEU A 73 2.67 -0.45 -3.89
C LEU A 73 2.54 1.02 -3.47
N VAL A 74 2.66 1.32 -2.18
CA VAL A 74 2.65 2.70 -1.68
C VAL A 74 3.80 3.51 -2.25
N LYS A 75 5.02 2.97 -2.24
CA LYS A 75 6.21 3.65 -2.79
C LYS A 75 6.03 3.95 -4.29
N LEU A 76 5.49 3.00 -5.05
CA LEU A 76 5.18 3.17 -6.47
C LEU A 76 4.10 4.23 -6.71
N TYR A 77 3.01 4.22 -5.95
CA TYR A 77 1.96 5.21 -6.09
C TYR A 77 2.44 6.62 -5.69
N ASN A 78 3.27 6.73 -4.66
CA ASN A 78 3.90 7.99 -4.29
C ASN A 78 4.81 8.51 -5.42
N LEU A 79 5.56 7.64 -6.11
CA LEU A 79 6.33 8.02 -7.30
C LEU A 79 5.44 8.51 -8.44
N LYS A 80 4.32 7.80 -8.70
CA LYS A 80 3.32 8.22 -9.68
C LYS A 80 2.84 9.64 -9.41
N VAL A 81 2.38 9.90 -8.18
CA VAL A 81 1.87 11.23 -7.76
C VAL A 81 2.98 12.29 -7.76
N LYS A 82 4.20 11.91 -7.37
CA LYS A 82 5.36 12.82 -7.33
C LYS A 82 5.77 13.29 -8.71
N HIS A 83 5.77 12.39 -9.68
CA HIS A 83 6.23 12.66 -11.05
C HIS A 83 5.11 12.91 -12.05
N GLY A 84 3.85 12.89 -11.61
CA GLY A 84 2.70 13.12 -12.47
C GLY A 84 2.53 12.03 -13.54
N MET A 85 2.90 10.79 -13.23
CA MET A 85 2.71 9.67 -14.16
C MET A 85 1.22 9.50 -14.44
N SER A 86 0.87 9.30 -15.72
CA SER A 86 -0.50 9.01 -16.11
C SER A 86 -0.96 7.66 -15.56
N ASP A 87 -2.28 7.50 -15.42
CA ASP A 87 -2.88 6.22 -15.00
C ASP A 87 -2.55 5.08 -15.97
N VAL A 88 -2.44 5.40 -17.26
CA VAL A 88 -2.03 4.46 -18.31
C VAL A 88 -0.58 4.02 -18.10
N CYS A 89 0.35 4.97 -17.97
CA CYS A 89 1.78 4.67 -17.74
C CYS A 89 1.98 3.88 -16.44
N PHE A 90 1.24 4.23 -15.39
CA PHE A 90 1.31 3.48 -14.13
C PHE A 90 0.77 2.05 -14.26
N THR A 91 -0.32 1.87 -15.01
CA THR A 91 -0.86 0.53 -15.28
C THR A 91 0.13 -0.32 -16.06
N GLU A 92 0.73 0.22 -17.12
CA GLU A 92 1.77 -0.47 -17.89
C GLU A 92 2.99 -0.80 -17.04
N LEU A 93 3.42 0.11 -16.15
CA LEU A 93 4.51 -0.15 -15.21
C LEU A 93 4.20 -1.31 -14.25
N LEU A 94 2.97 -1.41 -13.75
CA LEU A 94 2.55 -2.51 -12.87
C LEU A 94 2.55 -3.85 -13.61
N ILE A 95 2.05 -3.87 -14.85
CA ILE A 95 2.09 -5.07 -15.71
C ILE A 95 3.54 -5.50 -15.95
N LEU A 96 4.40 -4.57 -16.37
CA LEU A 96 5.82 -4.83 -16.60
C LEU A 96 6.52 -5.35 -15.34
N GLN A 97 6.19 -4.83 -14.16
CA GLN A 97 6.72 -5.36 -12.90
C GLN A 97 6.25 -6.79 -12.62
N GLY A 98 4.98 -7.11 -12.92
CA GLY A 98 4.48 -8.47 -12.83
C GLY A 98 5.23 -9.44 -13.74
N ASP A 99 5.56 -9.00 -14.95
CA ASP A 99 6.32 -9.77 -15.94
C ASP A 99 7.80 -9.94 -15.50
N PHE A 100 8.45 -8.89 -15.00
CA PHE A 100 9.87 -8.92 -14.58
C PHE A 100 10.12 -9.60 -13.22
N LEU A 101 9.18 -9.50 -12.28
CA LEU A 101 9.30 -10.05 -10.92
C LEU A 101 8.80 -11.51 -10.81
N THR A 102 8.44 -12.11 -11.95
CA THR A 102 8.23 -13.55 -12.25
C THR A 102 6.91 -14.19 -11.83
N GLU A 103 6.56 -15.28 -12.53
CA GLU A 103 5.38 -16.14 -12.32
C GLU A 103 5.03 -16.28 -10.84
N GLY A 104 3.85 -15.80 -10.46
CA GLY A 104 3.34 -15.86 -9.08
C GLY A 104 3.43 -14.57 -8.27
N SER A 105 3.87 -13.44 -8.86
CA SER A 105 3.68 -12.13 -8.21
C SER A 105 2.18 -11.81 -8.09
N THR A 106 1.73 -11.33 -6.91
CA THR A 106 0.32 -10.98 -6.65
C THR A 106 0.11 -9.46 -6.60
N MET A 107 0.97 -8.71 -7.27
CA MET A 107 0.82 -7.26 -7.33
C MET A 107 -0.39 -6.89 -8.20
N PRO A 108 -1.09 -5.79 -7.89
CA PRO A 108 -2.14 -5.27 -8.75
C PRO A 108 -1.66 -5.10 -10.19
N SER A 109 -2.45 -5.56 -11.14
CA SER A 109 -2.13 -5.48 -12.59
C SER A 109 -2.73 -4.25 -13.26
N SER A 110 -3.53 -3.48 -12.53
CA SER A 110 -4.21 -2.29 -13.04
C SER A 110 -4.25 -1.14 -12.02
N MET A 111 -4.39 0.09 -12.54
CA MET A 111 -4.62 1.27 -11.70
C MET A 111 -5.91 1.15 -10.86
N TYR A 112 -6.94 0.46 -11.37
CA TYR A 112 -8.18 0.23 -10.63
C TYR A 112 -7.92 -0.61 -9.37
N GLU A 113 -7.26 -1.76 -9.52
CA GLU A 113 -6.90 -2.63 -8.40
C GLU A 113 -6.00 -1.91 -7.41
N ALA A 114 -4.97 -1.19 -7.90
CA ALA A 114 -4.09 -0.38 -7.06
C ALA A 114 -4.89 0.67 -6.27
N LYS A 115 -5.80 1.40 -6.93
CA LYS A 115 -6.64 2.42 -6.28
C LYS A 115 -7.59 1.82 -5.25
N LYS A 116 -8.16 0.64 -5.52
CA LYS A 116 -9.01 -0.08 -4.59
C LYS A 116 -8.24 -0.43 -3.31
N THR A 117 -7.03 -0.98 -3.45
CA THR A 117 -6.15 -1.28 -2.32
C THR A 117 -5.79 -0.02 -1.54
N LEU A 118 -5.35 1.04 -2.22
CA LEU A 118 -4.96 2.30 -1.59
C LEU A 118 -6.13 3.02 -0.91
N SER A 119 -7.32 2.98 -1.51
CA SER A 119 -8.53 3.58 -0.93
C SER A 119 -8.95 2.85 0.35
N THR A 120 -8.79 1.53 0.42
CA THR A 120 -9.02 0.75 1.65
C THR A 120 -8.10 1.24 2.77
N LEU A 121 -6.90 1.69 2.42
CA LEU A 121 -5.94 2.23 3.38
C LEU A 121 -6.12 3.73 3.67
N GLY A 122 -7.13 4.37 3.10
CA GLY A 122 -7.35 5.81 3.22
C GLY A 122 -6.31 6.66 2.47
N MET A 123 -5.66 6.10 1.44
CA MET A 123 -4.58 6.72 0.67
C MET A 123 -4.96 7.08 -0.78
N SER A 124 -6.26 7.09 -1.12
CA SER A 124 -6.74 7.43 -2.48
C SER A 124 -6.42 8.87 -2.86
#